data_AF-A0A2W4LSJ5-F1
#
_entry.id   AF-A0A2W4LSJ5-F1
#
_cell.length_a   1.000
_cell.length_b   1.000
_cell.length_c   1.000
_cell.angle_alpha   90.00
_cell.angle_beta   90.00
_cell.angle_gamma   90.00
#
_symmetry.space_group_name_H-M   'P 1'
#
loop_
_entity.id
_entity.type
_entity.pdbx_description
1 polymer ?
#
loop_
_entity_poly.entity_id
_entity_poly.type
_entity_poly.pdbx_seq_one_letter_code
_entity_poly.pdbx_strand_id
1 'polypeptide(L)'
;MGRKAHARLLFGILVTSWLGVQGCGDDAEDSATPQGEDGAAGAGGVGAPSSGGAGAPDSDPGGTGGIANPGTPEGGVGGGDGGDREGGDGGAAEPSGAAGHDGGSGGETGSMPTSFLPLYENGTRLRAVTLGAVGSSTRRFLTWYDTELEAECEFLRAEDGEYRCVPHAHDLGSAFLDADCTEPVHYDPRVSPCSNVPAFRRESVSVNGCSTVQVIRLEPVDTNAIHSACNGVPAELPDGATVWRDVEVVDPEMLVKATERVRVDDRGFGVRELVGEDGSRQVTSMADAEHGPCAARDLSDAGLRCLPSNTGYLDSPWWFADPDCEAEPLAYASRCAPPAKFALDLTPPIDDLPSVLRIGEAVTGTVYERSFVDGECVARDTAEIPWALYRIEGDYDATQFLPLTTVPGGEGPLRTLHHAVDGEPLTPLLDWPPLFYDADAEATCGALQLGDEHVCVPAPFMRREVLNYADEDCSEPITYLAGDEPPAHVVLIERTFCSRRGFDDRIVTTYAVRETYSGPVYEDLGGCVEVEPVDLPYYRLEAIEPDFPILDEVIE
;
A
#
# COMPACT_ATOMS: atom_id res chain seq x y z
N MET A 1 43.69 -13.05 -21.09
CA MET A 1 42.68 -13.02 -22.17
C MET A 1 42.02 -14.39 -22.25
N GLY A 2 41.01 -14.64 -21.43
CA GLY A 2 40.22 -15.87 -21.45
C GLY A 2 38.76 -15.48 -21.34
N ARG A 3 38.00 -15.63 -22.43
CA ARG A 3 36.55 -15.38 -22.45
C ARG A 3 35.87 -16.48 -21.65
N LYS A 4 35.28 -16.14 -20.51
CA LYS A 4 34.31 -17.00 -19.82
C LYS A 4 32.99 -16.94 -20.59
N ALA A 5 32.49 -18.09 -21.00
CA ALA A 5 31.16 -18.24 -21.58
C ALA A 5 30.15 -18.28 -20.43
N HIS A 6 29.22 -17.33 -20.40
CA HIS A 6 28.05 -17.40 -19.54
C HIS A 6 27.03 -18.34 -20.20
N ALA A 7 26.76 -19.46 -19.56
CA ALA A 7 25.62 -20.32 -19.90
C ALA A 7 24.34 -19.63 -19.40
N ARG A 8 23.44 -19.30 -20.33
CA ARG A 8 22.09 -18.84 -20.01
C ARG A 8 21.25 -20.04 -19.56
N LEU A 9 20.87 -20.06 -18.29
CA LEU A 9 19.86 -20.98 -17.77
C LEU A 9 18.48 -20.42 -18.14
N LEU A 10 17.69 -21.18 -18.89
CA LEU A 10 16.28 -20.87 -19.13
C LEU A 10 15.49 -21.39 -17.92
N PHE A 11 15.07 -20.47 -17.04
CA PHE A 11 14.07 -20.76 -16.01
C PHE A 11 12.70 -20.90 -16.68
N GLY A 12 12.20 -22.13 -16.79
CA GLY A 12 10.80 -22.40 -17.08
C GLY A 12 10.00 -22.33 -15.79
N ILE A 13 9.34 -21.19 -15.54
CA ILE A 13 8.37 -21.09 -14.44
C ILE A 13 7.09 -21.81 -14.87
N LEU A 14 6.78 -22.90 -14.19
CA LEU A 14 5.50 -23.59 -14.26
C LEU A 14 4.51 -22.77 -13.41
N VAL A 15 3.75 -21.89 -14.06
CA VAL A 15 2.60 -21.22 -13.44
C VAL A 15 1.50 -22.26 -13.28
N THR A 16 1.35 -22.82 -12.08
CA THR A 16 0.16 -23.57 -11.71
C THR A 16 -0.96 -22.58 -11.39
N SER A 17 -1.72 -22.22 -12.41
CA SER A 17 -2.97 -21.46 -12.29
C SER A 17 -4.03 -22.32 -11.62
N TRP A 18 -4.37 -21.98 -10.38
CA TRP A 18 -5.53 -22.48 -9.66
C TRP A 18 -6.77 -21.72 -10.18
N LEU A 19 -7.36 -22.23 -11.26
CA LEU A 19 -8.67 -21.78 -11.74
C LEU A 19 -9.76 -22.63 -11.05
N GLY A 20 -10.40 -22.04 -10.04
CA GLY A 20 -11.67 -22.55 -9.52
C GLY A 20 -12.76 -22.40 -10.58
N VAL A 21 -13.06 -23.49 -11.27
CA VAL A 21 -14.21 -23.61 -12.18
C VAL A 21 -15.47 -23.71 -11.34
N GLN A 22 -16.25 -22.64 -11.23
CA GLN A 22 -17.66 -22.73 -10.86
C GLN A 22 -18.44 -23.21 -12.09
N GLY A 23 -18.59 -24.54 -12.18
CA GLY A 23 -19.50 -25.18 -13.12
C GLY A 23 -20.89 -25.31 -12.51
N CYS A 24 -21.86 -24.55 -13.00
CA CYS A 24 -23.27 -24.89 -12.85
C CYS A 24 -23.58 -26.04 -13.83
N GLY A 25 -23.72 -27.25 -13.30
CA GLY A 25 -24.21 -28.40 -14.06
C GLY A 25 -25.73 -28.44 -14.04
N ASP A 26 -26.34 -28.25 -15.20
CA ASP A 26 -27.73 -28.60 -15.49
C ASP A 26 -27.75 -30.03 -16.06
N ASP A 27 -28.02 -31.03 -15.21
CA ASP A 27 -28.36 -32.39 -15.65
C ASP A 27 -29.81 -32.69 -15.32
N ALA A 28 -30.66 -32.72 -16.35
CA ALA A 28 -31.95 -33.39 -16.33
C ALA A 28 -32.29 -33.92 -17.74
N GLU A 29 -31.58 -34.95 -18.18
CA GLU A 29 -32.09 -35.89 -19.20
C GLU A 29 -32.58 -37.16 -18.49
N ASP A 30 -33.88 -37.45 -18.60
CA ASP A 30 -34.31 -38.76 -19.09
C ASP A 30 -35.83 -38.77 -19.31
N SER A 31 -36.28 -38.96 -20.56
CA SER A 31 -37.15 -40.09 -20.92
C SER A 31 -37.71 -39.99 -22.35
N ALA A 32 -37.19 -40.87 -23.19
CA ALA A 32 -37.89 -41.74 -24.15
C ALA A 32 -38.98 -41.14 -25.09
N THR A 33 -38.61 -41.02 -26.36
CA THR A 33 -39.57 -41.13 -27.50
C THR A 33 -40.01 -42.58 -27.70
N PRO A 34 -41.26 -42.83 -28.10
CA PRO A 34 -41.44 -43.31 -29.47
C PRO A 34 -42.67 -42.75 -30.23
N GLN A 35 -42.56 -42.91 -31.55
CA GLN A 35 -43.47 -42.62 -32.65
C GLN A 35 -44.98 -42.84 -32.39
N GLY A 36 -45.82 -41.99 -33.00
CA GLY A 36 -47.25 -42.23 -33.14
C GLY A 36 -48.01 -41.15 -33.91
N GLU A 37 -48.46 -41.56 -35.09
CA GLU A 37 -49.37 -41.00 -36.10
C GLU A 37 -50.53 -40.06 -35.67
N ASP A 38 -50.97 -39.28 -36.67
CA ASP A 38 -52.30 -38.71 -36.91
C ASP A 38 -52.89 -37.62 -35.99
N GLY A 39 -53.41 -36.55 -36.63
CA GLY A 39 -54.47 -35.74 -36.03
C GLY A 39 -54.53 -34.28 -36.45
N ALA A 40 -55.43 -33.97 -37.39
CA ALA A 40 -55.72 -32.65 -37.91
C ALA A 40 -56.49 -31.71 -36.95
N ALA A 41 -56.21 -30.40 -37.05
CA ALA A 41 -57.11 -29.22 -37.04
C ALA A 41 -56.27 -27.98 -36.66
N GLY A 42 -56.26 -26.84 -37.34
CA GLY A 42 -57.20 -26.25 -38.29
C GLY A 42 -57.84 -24.99 -37.69
N ALA A 43 -57.20 -23.82 -37.87
CA ALA A 43 -57.72 -22.43 -37.87
C ALA A 43 -56.56 -21.50 -37.40
N GLY A 44 -56.03 -20.56 -38.17
CA GLY A 44 -56.68 -19.46 -38.89
C GLY A 44 -56.19 -18.16 -38.22
N GLY A 45 -55.27 -17.41 -38.83
CA GLY A 45 -55.66 -16.20 -39.52
C GLY A 45 -54.48 -15.24 -39.68
N VAL A 46 -54.49 -14.58 -40.84
CA VAL A 46 -53.43 -13.79 -41.45
C VAL A 46 -53.60 -12.31 -41.07
N GLY A 47 -52.50 -11.59 -40.83
CA GLY A 47 -52.47 -10.14 -40.68
C GLY A 47 -51.08 -9.58 -40.93
N ALA A 48 -50.86 -9.04 -42.13
CA ALA A 48 -49.62 -8.42 -42.60
C ALA A 48 -49.51 -6.93 -42.15
N PRO A 49 -48.37 -6.26 -42.41
CA PRO A 49 -47.81 -5.18 -41.57
C PRO A 49 -48.24 -3.76 -41.97
N SER A 50 -48.03 -2.78 -41.08
CA SER A 50 -48.13 -1.35 -41.41
C SER A 50 -46.89 -0.54 -41.01
N SER A 51 -46.45 0.26 -41.97
CA SER A 51 -45.36 1.21 -42.06
C SER A 51 -45.58 2.56 -41.35
N GLY A 52 -44.47 3.22 -41.00
CA GLY A 52 -44.32 4.69 -40.84
C GLY A 52 -43.22 5.03 -39.83
N GLY A 53 -42.22 5.89 -40.05
CA GLY A 53 -41.97 6.85 -41.11
C GLY A 53 -41.48 8.19 -40.52
N ALA A 54 -40.16 8.38 -40.50
CA ALA A 54 -39.33 9.60 -40.63
C ALA A 54 -39.65 10.93 -39.87
N GLY A 55 -38.58 11.53 -39.35
CA GLY A 55 -38.48 12.97 -39.06
C GLY A 55 -37.07 13.41 -38.62
N ALA A 56 -36.26 13.87 -39.59
CA ALA A 56 -35.06 14.71 -39.38
C ALA A 56 -35.44 16.20 -39.34
N PRO A 57 -34.54 17.11 -38.91
CA PRO A 57 -34.05 18.09 -39.90
C PRO A 57 -32.57 18.51 -39.76
N ASP A 58 -31.99 18.87 -40.92
CA ASP A 58 -30.65 19.41 -41.16
C ASP A 58 -30.58 20.96 -41.12
N SER A 59 -29.48 21.45 -40.51
CA SER A 59 -28.49 22.47 -40.95
C SER A 59 -28.81 23.95 -41.32
N ASP A 60 -28.12 24.85 -40.57
CA ASP A 60 -27.24 25.99 -40.96
C ASP A 60 -27.79 27.30 -41.62
N PRO A 61 -27.00 28.42 -41.75
CA PRO A 61 -25.66 28.78 -41.19
C PRO A 61 -25.50 30.25 -40.70
N GLY A 62 -24.33 30.57 -40.09
CA GLY A 62 -23.59 31.82 -40.36
C GLY A 62 -23.23 32.74 -39.18
N GLY A 63 -21.94 33.05 -39.00
CA GLY A 63 -21.49 34.17 -38.16
C GLY A 63 -19.98 34.23 -37.86
N THR A 64 -19.20 34.80 -38.77
CA THR A 64 -17.79 35.22 -38.57
C THR A 64 -17.66 36.52 -37.78
N GLY A 65 -16.62 36.66 -36.94
CA GLY A 65 -16.12 37.96 -36.48
C GLY A 65 -15.16 37.87 -35.29
N GLY A 66 -13.86 38.12 -35.51
CA GLY A 66 -12.83 38.14 -34.46
C GLY A 66 -12.73 39.47 -33.71
N ILE A 67 -11.75 39.56 -32.80
CA ILE A 67 -10.81 40.69 -32.52
C ILE A 67 -10.21 40.54 -31.10
N ALA A 68 -8.87 40.50 -31.06
CA ALA A 68 -7.90 41.09 -30.12
C ALA A 68 -8.00 40.99 -28.58
N ASN A 69 -6.86 40.53 -27.99
CA ASN A 69 -6.22 41.00 -26.73
C ASN A 69 -6.09 42.56 -26.68
N PRO A 70 -5.71 43.26 -25.57
CA PRO A 70 -5.01 42.82 -24.34
C PRO A 70 -5.51 43.52 -23.03
N GLY A 71 -4.83 43.34 -21.89
CA GLY A 71 -4.72 44.43 -20.89
C GLY A 71 -4.59 44.06 -19.40
N THR A 72 -3.36 44.13 -18.91
CA THR A 72 -2.94 44.37 -17.52
C THR A 72 -3.65 45.57 -16.87
N PRO A 73 -3.64 45.67 -15.52
CA PRO A 73 -3.43 46.98 -14.91
C PRO A 73 -2.35 46.96 -13.82
N GLU A 74 -1.28 47.72 -14.08
CA GLU A 74 -0.45 48.35 -13.06
C GLU A 74 -1.13 49.63 -12.55
N GLY A 75 -0.95 49.90 -11.25
CA GLY A 75 -0.63 51.22 -10.67
C GLY A 75 -1.45 52.46 -11.04
N GLY A 76 -2.17 53.01 -10.06
CA GLY A 76 -2.76 54.35 -10.15
C GLY A 76 -2.95 55.00 -8.78
N VAL A 77 -1.94 55.78 -8.37
CA VAL A 77 -1.95 56.71 -7.23
C VAL A 77 -2.84 57.91 -7.55
N GLY A 78 -3.68 58.34 -6.61
CA GLY A 78 -4.43 59.59 -6.73
C GLY A 78 -5.23 59.92 -5.48
N GLY A 79 -4.71 60.85 -4.67
CA GLY A 79 -5.37 61.39 -3.49
C GLY A 79 -6.49 62.38 -3.81
N GLY A 80 -7.24 62.76 -2.78
CA GLY A 80 -8.27 63.80 -2.87
C GLY A 80 -9.17 63.84 -1.65
N ASP A 81 -8.91 64.85 -0.82
CA ASP A 81 -9.55 65.25 0.44
C ASP A 81 -11.09 65.28 0.48
N GLY A 82 -11.62 65.11 1.70
CA GLY A 82 -12.61 66.04 2.26
C GLY A 82 -13.95 65.44 2.70
N GLY A 83 -14.27 65.56 3.99
CA GLY A 83 -15.67 65.66 4.44
C GLY A 83 -16.05 65.01 5.76
N ASP A 84 -15.74 65.70 6.86
CA ASP A 84 -16.50 65.90 8.11
C ASP A 84 -17.73 65.02 8.44
N ARG A 85 -17.71 64.47 9.67
CA ARG A 85 -18.78 64.53 10.71
C ARG A 85 -18.26 63.84 11.98
N GLU A 86 -17.91 64.59 13.01
CA GLU A 86 -18.78 64.95 14.17
C GLU A 86 -19.16 63.77 15.08
N GLY A 87 -18.50 63.72 16.24
CA GLY A 87 -19.18 63.69 17.55
C GLY A 87 -19.38 62.33 18.22
N GLY A 88 -18.79 62.15 19.41
CA GLY A 88 -19.24 61.16 20.38
C GLY A 88 -18.21 60.75 21.44
N ASP A 89 -18.17 61.50 22.54
CA ASP A 89 -17.28 61.36 23.70
C ASP A 89 -17.46 60.10 24.59
N GLY A 90 -16.36 59.73 25.25
CA GLY A 90 -16.31 59.16 26.61
C GLY A 90 -15.79 57.71 26.70
N GLY A 91 -14.74 57.36 27.44
CA GLY A 91 -13.84 58.08 28.34
C GLY A 91 -13.14 57.08 29.27
N ALA A 92 -11.85 57.33 29.56
CA ALA A 92 -11.02 56.89 30.70
C ALA A 92 -10.83 55.36 30.94
N ALA A 93 -9.65 54.80 31.23
CA ALA A 93 -8.41 55.36 31.77
C ALA A 93 -7.20 54.47 31.42
N GLU A 94 -6.06 55.11 31.14
CA GLU A 94 -4.72 54.53 31.33
C GLU A 94 -4.28 54.66 32.81
N PRO A 95 -3.17 54.01 33.22
CA PRO A 95 -1.89 54.72 33.10
C PRO A 95 -0.74 53.87 32.53
N SER A 96 -0.18 54.37 31.42
CA SER A 96 1.24 54.67 31.19
C SER A 96 2.31 54.00 32.07
N GLY A 97 3.20 53.29 31.38
CA GLY A 97 4.58 53.02 31.78
C GLY A 97 5.46 52.88 30.53
N ALA A 98 6.08 54.00 30.11
CA ALA A 98 6.92 54.11 28.91
C ALA A 98 8.40 53.85 29.21
N ALA A 99 9.07 53.13 28.30
CA ALA A 99 10.47 53.26 27.87
C ALA A 99 10.70 52.16 26.81
N GLY A 100 10.66 52.42 25.50
CA GLY A 100 11.63 53.23 24.77
C GLY A 100 12.83 52.36 24.41
N HIS A 101 12.86 51.78 23.21
CA HIS A 101 14.08 51.34 22.52
C HIS A 101 13.93 51.51 21.01
N ASP A 102 14.83 52.31 20.48
CA ASP A 102 15.02 52.64 19.08
C ASP A 102 15.58 51.46 18.27
N GLY A 103 15.11 51.35 17.03
CA GLY A 103 15.89 51.06 15.82
C GLY A 103 16.99 50.01 15.87
N GLY A 104 16.64 48.75 15.59
CA GLY A 104 17.56 47.71 15.12
C GLY A 104 17.19 47.28 13.70
N SER A 105 17.84 47.90 12.71
CA SER A 105 17.79 47.50 11.30
C SER A 105 18.64 46.24 11.10
N GLY A 106 18.08 45.26 10.37
CA GLY A 106 18.84 44.35 9.52
C GLY A 106 19.69 43.29 10.23
N GLY A 107 19.05 42.32 10.85
CA GLY A 107 19.61 40.98 10.92
C GLY A 107 18.78 40.10 10.02
N GLU A 108 19.33 39.64 8.89
CA GLU A 108 18.84 38.41 8.26
C GLU A 108 18.74 37.38 9.39
N THR A 109 17.51 37.07 9.81
CA THR A 109 17.26 35.96 10.71
C THR A 109 17.65 34.74 9.90
N GLY A 110 18.93 34.36 10.01
CA GLY A 110 19.46 33.15 9.42
C GLY A 110 18.48 32.05 9.77
N SER A 111 17.76 31.58 8.76
CA SER A 111 16.74 30.57 8.91
C SER A 111 17.47 29.39 9.51
N MET A 112 17.28 29.15 10.81
CA MET A 112 17.88 27.98 11.46
C MET A 112 17.41 26.79 10.65
N PRO A 113 18.32 25.86 10.26
CA PRO A 113 17.94 24.70 9.48
C PRO A 113 16.78 24.02 10.21
N THR A 114 15.60 24.04 9.57
CA THR A 114 14.41 23.42 10.14
C THR A 114 14.62 21.92 10.05
N SER A 115 14.98 21.29 11.16
CA SER A 115 14.99 19.83 11.20
C SER A 115 13.58 19.32 10.91
N PHE A 116 13.49 18.19 10.20
CA PHE A 116 12.22 17.53 9.94
C PHE A 116 11.77 16.61 11.09
N LEU A 117 12.63 16.46 12.11
CA LEU A 117 12.33 15.76 13.36
C LEU A 117 11.49 16.62 14.33
N PRO A 118 10.65 15.99 15.19
CA PRO A 118 10.36 14.55 15.23
C PRO A 118 9.52 14.11 14.03
N LEU A 119 9.56 12.83 13.63
CA LEU A 119 8.80 12.34 12.46
C LEU A 119 7.30 12.16 12.74
N TYR A 120 6.91 12.29 14.00
CA TYR A 120 5.53 12.29 14.44
C TYR A 120 5.38 13.14 15.71
N GLU A 121 4.16 13.60 15.99
CA GLU A 121 3.81 14.27 17.24
C GLU A 121 2.43 13.79 17.69
N ASN A 122 2.29 13.53 18.99
CA ASN A 122 1.03 13.12 19.59
C ASN A 122 0.00 14.26 19.57
N GLY A 123 -1.25 13.92 19.26
CA GLY A 123 -2.38 14.83 19.34
C GLY A 123 -3.08 14.78 20.69
N THR A 124 -4.23 15.45 20.79
CA THR A 124 -5.11 15.34 21.96
C THR A 124 -5.87 14.02 22.00
N ARG A 125 -6.10 13.36 20.84
CA ARG A 125 -6.87 12.13 20.69
C ARG A 125 -6.02 10.99 20.12
N LEU A 126 -5.22 11.24 19.09
CA LEU A 126 -4.32 10.26 18.50
C LEU A 126 -3.00 10.22 19.25
N ARG A 127 -2.64 9.03 19.72
CA ARG A 127 -1.36 8.71 20.36
C ARG A 127 -0.52 7.84 19.45
N ALA A 128 0.74 8.17 19.26
CA ALA A 128 1.63 7.36 18.47
C ALA A 128 1.88 6.03 19.19
N VAL A 129 1.74 4.95 18.47
CA VAL A 129 2.21 3.64 18.89
C VAL A 129 3.60 3.47 18.32
N THR A 130 4.57 3.21 19.18
CA THR A 130 5.98 3.23 18.82
C THR A 130 6.72 1.99 19.27
N LEU A 131 7.77 1.63 18.55
CA LEU A 131 8.65 0.51 18.84
C LEU A 131 10.09 1.00 19.03
N GLY A 132 10.75 0.59 20.10
CA GLY A 132 12.17 0.89 20.31
C GLY A 132 12.78 -0.02 21.35
N ALA A 133 14.07 0.17 21.65
CA ALA A 133 14.70 -0.56 22.74
C ALA A 133 14.07 -0.17 24.08
N VAL A 134 13.92 -1.15 24.98
CA VAL A 134 13.42 -0.93 26.34
C VAL A 134 14.25 0.17 27.02
N GLY A 135 13.57 1.23 27.46
CA GLY A 135 14.21 2.38 28.13
C GLY A 135 14.96 3.36 27.20
N SER A 136 14.92 3.16 25.88
CA SER A 136 15.45 4.12 24.89
C SER A 136 14.43 5.19 24.52
N SER A 137 14.91 6.41 24.33
CA SER A 137 14.14 7.51 23.73
C SER A 137 14.03 7.39 22.21
N THR A 138 14.83 6.53 21.58
CA THR A 138 14.77 6.28 20.14
C THR A 138 13.65 5.32 19.83
N ARG A 139 12.58 5.88 19.26
CA ARG A 139 11.32 5.19 19.00
C ARG A 139 10.92 5.33 17.55
N ARG A 140 10.54 4.21 16.94
CA ARG A 140 10.00 4.12 15.59
C ARG A 140 8.49 4.19 15.63
N PHE A 141 7.90 5.12 14.88
CA PHE A 141 6.46 5.14 14.67
C PHE A 141 5.97 3.85 13.99
N LEU A 142 4.94 3.22 14.55
CA LEU A 142 4.26 2.07 13.96
C LEU A 142 2.88 2.42 13.40
N THR A 143 1.99 3.00 14.22
CA THR A 143 0.67 3.52 13.81
C THR A 143 0.14 4.53 14.84
N TRP A 144 -1.09 5.02 14.66
CA TRP A 144 -1.82 5.79 15.65
C TRP A 144 -2.74 4.92 16.51
N TYR A 145 -2.93 5.28 17.77
CA TYR A 145 -4.00 4.78 18.64
C TYR A 145 -4.99 5.90 18.88
N ASP A 146 -6.23 5.69 18.47
CA ASP A 146 -7.34 6.60 18.72
C ASP A 146 -7.92 6.32 20.11
N THR A 147 -7.67 7.22 21.06
CA THR A 147 -8.11 7.03 22.45
C THR A 147 -9.62 7.11 22.65
N GLU A 148 -10.37 7.65 21.68
CA GLU A 148 -11.84 7.72 21.77
C GLU A 148 -12.50 6.48 21.19
N LEU A 149 -11.95 5.94 20.09
CA LEU A 149 -12.41 4.68 19.50
C LEU A 149 -11.81 3.45 20.17
N GLU A 150 -10.80 3.65 21.03
CA GLU A 150 -9.99 2.62 21.68
C GLU A 150 -9.37 1.64 20.66
N ALA A 151 -9.03 2.16 19.48
CA ALA A 151 -8.59 1.36 18.36
C ALA A 151 -7.37 1.97 17.68
N GLU A 152 -6.50 1.11 17.17
CA GLU A 152 -5.42 1.54 16.33
C GLU A 152 -5.90 1.94 14.93
N CYS A 153 -5.32 2.98 14.36
CA CYS A 153 -5.69 3.54 13.08
C CYS A 153 -4.48 4.04 12.27
N GLU A 154 -4.71 4.30 11.00
CA GLU A 154 -3.77 4.96 10.09
C GLU A 154 -4.52 5.97 9.22
N PHE A 155 -3.82 6.97 8.71
CA PHE A 155 -4.45 7.95 7.84
C PHE A 155 -4.68 7.40 6.43
N LEU A 156 -5.94 7.18 6.09
CA LEU A 156 -6.39 6.76 4.75
C LEU A 156 -7.45 7.73 4.24
N ARG A 157 -7.72 7.70 2.93
CA ARG A 157 -8.86 8.44 2.36
C ARG A 157 -10.16 7.72 2.71
N ALA A 158 -11.01 8.38 3.50
CA ALA A 158 -12.33 7.86 3.83
C ALA A 158 -13.33 8.09 2.69
N GLU A 159 -14.55 7.58 2.82
CA GLU A 159 -15.62 7.68 1.81
C GLU A 159 -16.03 9.13 1.45
N ASP A 160 -15.71 10.10 2.31
CA ASP A 160 -15.89 11.54 2.06
C ASP A 160 -14.76 12.18 1.22
N GLY A 161 -13.74 11.39 0.86
CA GLY A 161 -12.57 11.82 0.06
C GLY A 161 -11.44 12.46 0.86
N GLU A 162 -11.62 12.65 2.17
CA GLU A 162 -10.66 13.29 3.07
C GLU A 162 -9.74 12.26 3.74
N TYR A 163 -8.54 12.67 4.13
CA TYR A 163 -7.68 11.84 4.97
C TYR A 163 -8.23 11.79 6.40
N ARG A 164 -8.43 10.58 6.92
CA ARG A 164 -8.93 10.34 8.28
C ARG A 164 -8.18 9.20 8.93
N CYS A 165 -8.08 9.21 10.27
CA CYS A 165 -7.52 8.06 10.99
C CYS A 165 -8.52 6.91 10.99
N VAL A 166 -8.34 5.97 10.06
CA VAL A 166 -9.22 4.84 9.81
C VAL A 166 -8.72 3.64 10.61
N PRO A 167 -9.53 3.05 11.52
CA PRO A 167 -9.13 1.88 12.30
C PRO A 167 -8.61 0.75 11.42
N HIS A 168 -7.57 0.04 11.86
CA HIS A 168 -7.07 -1.16 11.17
C HIS A 168 -8.18 -2.19 10.99
N ALA A 169 -8.25 -2.79 9.80
CA ALA A 169 -9.11 -3.93 9.56
C ALA A 169 -8.27 -5.19 9.52
N HIS A 170 -8.82 -6.25 10.09
CA HIS A 170 -8.31 -7.59 9.87
C HIS A 170 -8.99 -8.20 8.67
N ASP A 171 -8.29 -9.08 7.97
CA ASP A 171 -8.85 -9.90 6.91
C ASP A 171 -9.80 -10.93 7.52
N LEU A 172 -11.07 -10.55 7.68
CA LEU A 172 -12.11 -11.44 8.17
C LEU A 172 -12.71 -12.21 6.98
N GLY A 173 -12.97 -13.50 7.18
CA GLY A 173 -13.74 -14.29 6.24
C GLY A 173 -15.20 -13.84 6.24
N SER A 174 -15.87 -13.91 5.08
CA SER A 174 -17.32 -13.65 4.98
C SER A 174 -18.10 -14.96 5.01
N ALA A 175 -19.21 -14.98 5.76
CA ALA A 175 -20.13 -16.10 5.85
C ALA A 175 -21.54 -15.60 6.21
N PHE A 176 -22.44 -16.53 6.54
CA PHE A 176 -23.81 -16.22 6.95
C PHE A 176 -24.19 -16.99 8.22
N LEU A 177 -25.09 -16.44 9.03
CA LEU A 177 -25.65 -17.15 10.19
C LEU A 177 -26.75 -18.13 9.80
N ASP A 178 -27.34 -17.97 8.62
CA ASP A 178 -28.47 -18.74 8.13
C ASP A 178 -28.20 -19.44 6.79
N ALA A 179 -28.95 -20.50 6.54
CA ALA A 179 -28.88 -21.31 5.33
C ALA A 179 -29.29 -20.56 4.05
N ASP A 180 -30.12 -19.53 4.17
CA ASP A 180 -30.64 -18.73 3.06
C ASP A 180 -29.72 -17.55 2.72
N CYS A 181 -28.58 -17.40 3.41
CA CYS A 181 -27.61 -16.33 3.24
C CYS A 181 -28.20 -14.91 3.39
N THR A 182 -29.07 -14.72 4.37
CA THR A 182 -29.75 -13.44 4.61
C THR A 182 -29.14 -12.62 5.74
N GLU A 183 -28.34 -13.24 6.61
CA GLU A 183 -27.67 -12.64 7.76
C GLU A 183 -26.15 -12.72 7.58
N PRO A 184 -25.53 -11.76 6.87
CA PRO A 184 -24.09 -11.78 6.64
C PRO A 184 -23.34 -11.61 7.96
N VAL A 185 -22.28 -12.38 8.10
CA VAL A 185 -21.32 -12.29 9.20
C VAL A 185 -19.90 -12.34 8.69
N HIS A 186 -19.03 -11.83 9.52
CA HIS A 186 -17.59 -11.92 9.37
C HIS A 186 -17.07 -12.88 10.43
N TYR A 187 -16.09 -13.70 10.09
CA TYR A 187 -15.52 -14.63 11.05
C TYR A 187 -14.02 -14.72 10.87
N ASP A 188 -13.37 -15.05 11.98
CA ASP A 188 -11.96 -15.37 12.00
C ASP A 188 -11.82 -16.89 12.03
N PRO A 189 -11.30 -17.53 10.95
CA PRO A 189 -11.15 -18.98 10.90
C PRO A 189 -10.08 -19.54 11.85
N ARG A 190 -9.35 -18.69 12.59
CA ARG A 190 -8.13 -19.07 13.32
C ARG A 190 -8.46 -19.57 14.73
N VAL A 191 -7.70 -20.58 15.17
CA VAL A 191 -7.94 -21.35 16.42
C VAL A 191 -7.26 -20.72 17.65
N SER A 192 -6.48 -19.64 17.49
CA SER A 192 -5.84 -18.96 18.60
C SER A 192 -6.64 -17.71 18.95
N PRO A 193 -7.08 -17.51 20.21
CA PRO A 193 -7.87 -16.35 20.57
C PRO A 193 -7.04 -15.09 20.31
N CYS A 194 -7.39 -14.34 19.27
CA CYS A 194 -6.84 -13.00 19.11
C CYS A 194 -7.35 -12.19 20.32
N SER A 195 -6.46 -11.83 21.25
CA SER A 195 -6.81 -11.08 22.45
C SER A 195 -7.39 -9.70 22.14
N ASN A 196 -7.14 -9.20 20.93
CA ASN A 196 -7.66 -7.95 20.40
C ASN A 196 -8.73 -8.25 19.34
N VAL A 197 -9.98 -8.34 19.78
CA VAL A 197 -11.14 -8.47 18.90
C VAL A 197 -11.36 -7.15 18.15
N PRO A 198 -11.44 -7.13 16.81
CA PRO A 198 -11.67 -5.88 16.11
C PRO A 198 -13.06 -5.33 16.37
N ALA A 199 -13.12 -4.10 16.88
CA ALA A 199 -14.36 -3.33 16.99
C ALA A 199 -14.84 -2.78 15.63
N PHE A 200 -14.00 -2.87 14.58
CA PHE A 200 -14.24 -2.27 13.28
C PHE A 200 -13.73 -3.16 12.14
N ARG A 201 -14.40 -3.09 10.97
CA ARG A 201 -13.84 -3.52 9.69
C ARG A 201 -13.81 -2.35 8.69
N ARG A 202 -13.00 -2.50 7.65
CA ARG A 202 -12.91 -1.59 6.52
C ARG A 202 -13.68 -2.20 5.34
N GLU A 203 -14.38 -1.36 4.61
CA GLU A 203 -14.97 -1.69 3.32
C GLU A 203 -14.40 -0.77 2.26
N SER A 204 -13.85 -1.35 1.18
CA SER A 204 -13.42 -0.55 0.03
C SER A 204 -14.65 -0.15 -0.76
N VAL A 205 -14.92 1.15 -0.84
CA VAL A 205 -16.01 1.71 -1.63
C VAL A 205 -15.44 2.52 -2.79
N SER A 206 -16.07 2.46 -3.97
CA SER A 206 -15.60 3.20 -5.14
C SER A 206 -16.35 4.52 -5.26
N VAL A 207 -15.64 5.63 -5.08
CA VAL A 207 -16.17 6.98 -5.28
C VAL A 207 -15.52 7.55 -6.54
N ASN A 208 -16.30 7.71 -7.61
CA ASN A 208 -15.83 8.17 -8.92
C ASN A 208 -14.70 7.30 -9.52
N GLY A 209 -14.75 5.98 -9.29
CA GLY A 209 -13.71 5.05 -9.76
C GLY A 209 -12.48 4.98 -8.84
N CYS A 210 -12.48 5.72 -7.74
CA CYS A 210 -11.41 5.73 -6.75
C CYS A 210 -11.79 4.95 -5.51
N SER A 211 -10.92 4.01 -5.13
CA SER A 211 -11.08 3.26 -3.89
C SER A 211 -10.89 4.20 -2.71
N THR A 212 -11.91 4.33 -1.88
CA THR A 212 -11.89 4.95 -0.57
C THR A 212 -12.34 3.93 0.47
N VAL A 213 -12.20 4.26 1.74
CA VAL A 213 -12.53 3.35 2.83
C VAL A 213 -13.75 3.83 3.61
N GLN A 214 -14.73 2.95 3.76
CA GLN A 214 -15.81 3.08 4.73
C GLN A 214 -15.47 2.23 5.97
N VAL A 215 -15.82 2.72 7.15
CA VAL A 215 -15.58 2.01 8.43
C VAL A 215 -16.90 1.49 8.95
N ILE A 216 -16.93 0.22 9.33
CA ILE A 216 -18.14 -0.43 9.84
C ILE A 216 -17.84 -0.99 11.22
N ARG A 217 -18.68 -0.66 12.20
CA ARG A 217 -18.59 -1.18 13.56
C ARG A 217 -19.07 -2.63 13.57
N LEU A 218 -18.32 -3.48 14.26
CA LEU A 218 -18.64 -4.89 14.46
C LEU A 218 -19.20 -5.14 15.86
N GLU A 219 -20.08 -6.13 15.96
CA GLU A 219 -20.47 -6.72 17.25
C GLU A 219 -20.30 -8.24 17.23
N PRO A 220 -19.81 -8.85 18.32
CA PRO A 220 -19.63 -10.29 18.39
C PRO A 220 -20.97 -11.02 18.37
N VAL A 221 -20.99 -12.17 17.70
CA VAL A 221 -22.11 -13.10 17.64
C VAL A 221 -21.71 -14.40 18.33
N ASP A 222 -22.50 -14.83 19.31
CA ASP A 222 -22.30 -16.10 20.00
C ASP A 222 -22.79 -17.27 19.14
N THR A 223 -21.90 -17.79 18.30
CA THR A 223 -22.14 -18.98 17.48
C THR A 223 -20.83 -19.75 17.28
N ASN A 224 -20.95 -21.07 17.13
CA ASN A 224 -19.86 -21.97 16.75
C ASN A 224 -20.04 -22.55 15.35
N ALA A 225 -21.02 -22.05 14.58
CA ALA A 225 -21.32 -22.52 13.25
C ALA A 225 -21.71 -21.35 12.33
N ILE A 226 -21.31 -21.46 11.07
CA ILE A 226 -21.59 -20.47 10.01
C ILE A 226 -21.90 -21.19 8.70
N HIS A 227 -22.53 -20.50 7.76
CA HIS A 227 -22.74 -20.96 6.39
C HIS A 227 -21.79 -20.22 5.45
N SER A 228 -20.79 -20.92 4.89
CA SER A 228 -19.90 -20.33 3.87
C SER A 228 -20.55 -20.27 2.47
N ALA A 229 -21.68 -20.96 2.28
CA ALA A 229 -22.46 -21.01 1.05
C ALA A 229 -23.95 -21.26 1.36
N CYS A 230 -24.84 -20.89 0.43
CA CYS A 230 -26.30 -20.97 0.58
C CYS A 230 -26.86 -22.36 0.27
N ASN A 231 -26.13 -23.41 0.65
CA ASN A 231 -26.51 -24.81 0.43
C ASN A 231 -27.12 -25.47 1.68
N GLY A 232 -27.32 -24.70 2.75
CA GLY A 232 -27.92 -25.14 4.00
C GLY A 232 -27.06 -26.04 4.88
N VAL A 233 -25.79 -26.29 4.54
CA VAL A 233 -24.87 -27.06 5.38
C VAL A 233 -24.00 -26.08 6.19
N PRO A 234 -24.18 -25.98 7.52
CA PRO A 234 -23.30 -25.16 8.33
C PRO A 234 -21.92 -25.81 8.45
N ALA A 235 -20.88 -24.99 8.43
CA ALA A 235 -19.52 -25.34 8.82
C ALA A 235 -19.33 -25.04 10.31
N GLU A 236 -18.93 -26.05 11.09
CA GLU A 236 -18.50 -25.85 12.47
C GLU A 236 -17.18 -25.08 12.48
N LEU A 237 -17.12 -24.05 13.31
CA LEU A 237 -15.91 -23.28 13.53
C LEU A 237 -15.00 -23.97 14.54
N PRO A 238 -13.67 -23.86 14.41
CA PRO A 238 -12.74 -24.32 15.43
C PRO A 238 -13.01 -23.66 16.79
N ASP A 239 -12.67 -24.37 17.87
CA ASP A 239 -12.72 -23.79 19.22
C ASP A 239 -11.89 -22.50 19.29
N GLY A 240 -12.47 -21.42 19.80
CA GLY A 240 -11.82 -20.11 19.91
C GLY A 240 -12.04 -19.17 18.71
N ALA A 241 -12.66 -19.64 17.62
CA ALA A 241 -13.10 -18.78 16.54
C ALA A 241 -14.11 -17.75 17.05
N THR A 242 -14.10 -16.58 16.41
CA THR A 242 -15.00 -15.48 16.74
C THR A 242 -15.76 -15.06 15.49
N VAL A 243 -17.03 -14.70 15.67
CA VAL A 243 -17.95 -14.30 14.61
C VAL A 243 -18.49 -12.93 14.95
N TRP A 244 -18.64 -12.08 13.94
CA TRP A 244 -19.15 -10.73 14.07
C TRP A 244 -20.20 -10.45 13.02
N ARG A 245 -21.11 -9.54 13.34
CA ARG A 245 -22.02 -8.94 12.36
C ARG A 245 -21.78 -7.43 12.28
N ASP A 246 -22.15 -6.87 11.15
CA ASP A 246 -22.15 -5.43 10.95
C ASP A 246 -23.22 -4.78 11.81
N VAL A 247 -22.85 -3.71 12.52
CA VAL A 247 -23.77 -2.93 13.36
C VAL A 247 -24.22 -1.68 12.61
N GLU A 248 -23.25 -0.83 12.31
CA GLU A 248 -23.48 0.48 11.69
C GLU A 248 -22.25 0.91 10.91
N VAL A 249 -22.49 1.68 9.86
CA VAL A 249 -21.45 2.47 9.20
C VAL A 249 -21.07 3.61 10.14
N VAL A 250 -19.79 3.72 10.46
CA VAL A 250 -19.24 4.82 11.26
C VAL A 250 -19.18 6.06 10.39
N ASP A 251 -19.87 7.12 10.81
CA ASP A 251 -19.81 8.42 10.14
C ASP A 251 -18.34 8.88 10.05
N PRO A 252 -17.82 9.21 8.85
CA PRO A 252 -16.45 9.69 8.69
C PRO A 252 -16.11 10.86 9.63
N GLU A 253 -17.07 11.74 9.97
CA GLU A 253 -16.85 12.85 10.90
C GLU A 253 -16.48 12.40 12.33
N MET A 254 -16.76 11.15 12.69
CA MET A 254 -16.32 10.56 13.96
C MET A 254 -14.84 10.19 13.98
N LEU A 255 -14.18 10.13 12.82
CA LEU A 255 -12.76 9.82 12.68
C LEU A 255 -11.95 11.12 12.58
N VAL A 256 -10.78 11.15 13.22
CA VAL A 256 -9.89 12.33 13.21
C VAL A 256 -9.48 12.69 11.79
N LYS A 257 -9.92 13.85 11.30
CA LYS A 257 -9.52 14.37 9.98
C LYS A 257 -8.07 14.82 10.00
N ALA A 258 -7.34 14.59 8.91
CA ALA A 258 -6.00 15.13 8.69
C ALA A 258 -5.92 15.99 7.43
N THR A 259 -5.06 17.01 7.50
CA THR A 259 -4.70 17.85 6.35
C THR A 259 -3.29 17.52 5.90
N GLU A 260 -3.13 17.32 4.59
CA GLU A 260 -1.81 17.13 3.98
C GLU A 260 -1.04 18.44 3.85
N ARG A 261 0.25 18.40 4.17
CA ARG A 261 1.19 19.52 4.00
C ARG A 261 2.51 19.02 3.42
N VAL A 262 3.16 19.88 2.65
CA VAL A 262 4.53 19.66 2.17
C VAL A 262 5.41 20.76 2.76
N ARG A 263 6.49 20.35 3.42
CA ARG A 263 7.53 21.26 3.93
C ARG A 263 8.81 20.94 3.18
N VAL A 264 9.35 21.92 2.47
CA VAL A 264 10.66 21.85 1.81
C VAL A 264 11.54 22.97 2.36
N ASP A 265 12.82 22.69 2.51
CA ASP A 265 13.81 23.68 2.91
C ASP A 265 14.39 24.43 1.69
N ASP A 266 15.34 25.31 1.95
CA ASP A 266 16.06 26.11 0.97
C ASP A 266 17.02 25.30 0.07
N ARG A 267 17.31 24.05 0.42
CA ARG A 267 18.05 23.09 -0.43
C ARG A 267 17.13 22.37 -1.41
N GLY A 268 15.82 22.51 -1.28
CA GLY A 268 14.83 21.96 -2.20
C GLY A 268 14.38 20.55 -1.86
N PHE A 269 14.63 20.07 -0.64
CA PHE A 269 14.09 18.79 -0.17
C PHE A 269 13.33 18.95 1.13
N GLY A 270 12.52 17.95 1.46
CA GLY A 270 11.85 17.88 2.76
C GLY A 270 10.89 16.73 2.85
N VAL A 271 9.71 16.98 3.43
CA VAL A 271 8.75 15.94 3.80
C VAL A 271 7.32 16.30 3.44
N ARG A 272 6.52 15.27 3.16
CA ARG A 272 5.06 15.32 3.13
C ARG A 272 4.54 14.80 4.47
N GLU A 273 3.70 15.57 5.12
CA GLU A 273 3.13 15.25 6.42
C GLU A 273 1.60 15.35 6.43
N LEU A 274 0.97 14.54 7.28
CA LEU A 274 -0.44 14.61 7.62
C LEU A 274 -0.56 15.21 9.01
N VAL A 275 -1.39 16.26 9.15
CA VAL A 275 -1.63 16.95 10.41
C VAL A 275 -3.10 16.75 10.80
N GLY A 276 -3.34 15.98 11.85
CA GLY A 276 -4.65 15.75 12.43
C GLY A 276 -5.25 17.03 13.01
N GLU A 277 -6.58 17.15 12.98
CA GLU A 277 -7.30 18.25 13.61
C GLU A 277 -7.15 18.29 15.14
N ASP A 278 -6.77 17.17 15.72
CA ASP A 278 -6.44 17.01 17.13
C ASP A 278 -4.98 17.41 17.47
N GLY A 279 -4.24 17.92 16.49
CA GLY A 279 -2.84 18.34 16.62
C GLY A 279 -1.81 17.23 16.41
N SER A 280 -2.24 15.98 16.18
CA SER A 280 -1.33 14.91 15.79
C SER A 280 -0.65 15.21 14.46
N ARG A 281 0.57 14.71 14.27
CA ARG A 281 1.34 14.93 13.05
C ARG A 281 2.10 13.66 12.68
N GLN A 282 2.11 13.31 11.39
CA GLN A 282 2.87 12.18 10.85
C GLN A 282 3.61 12.59 9.59
N VAL A 283 4.92 12.35 9.52
CA VAL A 283 5.65 12.34 8.24
C VAL A 283 5.31 11.07 7.48
N THR A 284 4.83 11.21 6.25
CA THR A 284 4.33 10.10 5.41
C THR A 284 5.22 9.78 4.22
N SER A 285 5.93 10.76 3.67
CA SER A 285 6.90 10.56 2.60
C SER A 285 7.92 11.70 2.58
N MET A 286 8.96 11.54 1.76
CA MET A 286 9.87 12.63 1.41
C MET A 286 9.20 13.55 0.38
N ALA A 287 9.81 14.71 0.16
CA ALA A 287 9.42 15.65 -0.87
C ALA A 287 10.66 16.26 -1.54
N ASP A 288 10.55 16.43 -2.85
CA ASP A 288 11.47 17.17 -3.71
C ASP A 288 10.73 18.42 -4.19
N ALA A 289 11.33 19.61 -4.05
CA ALA A 289 10.70 20.86 -4.44
C ALA A 289 10.43 20.96 -5.95
N GLU A 290 11.25 20.31 -6.77
CA GLU A 290 11.09 20.25 -8.23
C GLU A 290 10.08 19.17 -8.64
N HIS A 291 10.15 17.99 -8.00
CA HIS A 291 9.42 16.81 -8.44
C HIS A 291 8.17 16.46 -7.62
N GLY A 292 7.96 17.10 -6.47
CA GLY A 292 6.85 16.86 -5.55
C GLY A 292 7.13 15.75 -4.52
N PRO A 293 6.08 15.16 -3.91
CA PRO A 293 6.23 14.04 -2.98
C PRO A 293 6.95 12.86 -3.63
N CYS A 294 7.89 12.24 -2.91
CA CYS A 294 8.72 11.17 -3.43
C CYS A 294 8.95 10.03 -2.41
N ALA A 295 9.31 8.86 -2.95
CA ALA A 295 9.66 7.64 -2.23
C ALA A 295 11.06 7.15 -2.64
N ALA A 296 11.75 6.49 -1.71
CA ALA A 296 13.06 5.92 -1.99
C ALA A 296 12.93 4.74 -2.96
N ARG A 297 13.68 4.77 -4.07
CA ARG A 297 13.83 3.64 -4.99
C ARG A 297 15.29 3.49 -5.39
N ASP A 298 15.73 2.26 -5.49
CA ASP A 298 17.04 1.95 -6.06
C ASP A 298 16.91 1.84 -7.60
N LEU A 299 17.88 2.39 -8.32
CA LEU A 299 17.89 2.49 -9.78
C LEU A 299 19.24 2.06 -10.32
N SER A 300 19.25 1.34 -11.44
CA SER A 300 20.41 0.62 -11.99
C SER A 300 21.66 1.49 -12.13
N ASP A 301 21.49 2.73 -12.61
CA ASP A 301 22.59 3.64 -12.91
C ASP A 301 22.69 4.84 -11.96
N ALA A 302 21.74 5.00 -11.03
CA ALA A 302 21.71 6.13 -10.11
C ALA A 302 21.88 5.69 -8.64
N GLY A 303 21.60 4.45 -8.28
CA GLY A 303 21.48 4.03 -6.88
C GLY A 303 20.20 4.58 -6.23
N LEU A 304 20.19 4.70 -4.91
CA LEU A 304 19.02 5.16 -4.15
C LEU A 304 18.66 6.63 -4.44
N ARG A 305 17.43 6.86 -4.88
CA ARG A 305 16.91 8.18 -5.30
C ARG A 305 15.51 8.45 -4.76
N CYS A 306 15.15 9.74 -4.62
CA CYS A 306 13.80 10.17 -4.28
C CYS A 306 12.94 10.28 -5.53
N LEU A 307 12.26 9.19 -5.90
CA LEU A 307 11.39 9.18 -7.09
C LEU A 307 9.98 9.64 -6.74
N PRO A 308 9.29 10.37 -7.62
CA PRO A 308 7.93 10.82 -7.38
C PRO A 308 7.00 9.69 -6.93
N SER A 309 6.24 9.91 -5.87
CA SER A 309 5.30 8.90 -5.36
C SER A 309 4.14 8.66 -6.33
N ASN A 310 3.84 9.67 -7.15
CA ASN A 310 2.85 9.60 -8.22
C ASN A 310 3.55 9.33 -9.57
N THR A 311 3.93 8.07 -9.77
CA THR A 311 4.62 7.60 -10.96
C THR A 311 3.76 6.58 -11.70
N GLY A 312 3.76 6.66 -13.03
CA GLY A 312 3.14 5.64 -13.88
C GLY A 312 4.01 4.38 -13.96
N TYR A 313 3.47 3.32 -14.55
CA TYR A 313 4.16 2.04 -14.67
C TYR A 313 4.13 1.57 -16.12
N LEU A 314 5.22 0.89 -16.49
CA LEU A 314 5.37 0.09 -17.69
C LEU A 314 5.99 -1.24 -17.25
N ASP A 315 5.17 -2.16 -16.76
CA ASP A 315 5.58 -3.50 -16.32
C ASP A 315 5.35 -4.57 -17.38
N SER A 316 4.43 -4.30 -18.32
CA SER A 316 4.27 -5.07 -19.52
C SER A 316 3.48 -4.28 -20.57
N PRO A 317 3.64 -4.60 -21.87
CA PRO A 317 2.98 -3.85 -22.94
C PRO A 317 1.51 -4.27 -23.01
N TRP A 318 0.66 -3.69 -22.16
CA TRP A 318 -0.79 -3.90 -22.14
C TRP A 318 -1.52 -2.93 -23.04
N TRP A 319 -1.09 -1.68 -23.04
CA TRP A 319 -1.86 -0.58 -23.60
C TRP A 319 -1.16 0.01 -24.80
N PHE A 320 -1.90 0.18 -25.89
CA PHE A 320 -1.40 0.67 -27.16
C PHE A 320 -2.33 1.75 -27.72
N ALA A 321 -1.75 2.64 -28.53
CA ALA A 321 -2.49 3.66 -29.24
C ALA A 321 -3.05 3.19 -30.60
N ASP A 322 -2.65 2.01 -31.06
CA ASP A 322 -2.97 1.45 -32.37
C ASP A 322 -3.71 0.09 -32.27
N PRO A 323 -4.57 -0.23 -33.25
CA PRO A 323 -5.38 -1.45 -33.25
C PRO A 323 -4.61 -2.76 -33.42
N ASP A 324 -3.35 -2.70 -33.83
CA ASP A 324 -2.52 -3.88 -34.05
C ASP A 324 -1.63 -4.18 -32.83
N CYS A 325 -1.64 -3.30 -31.82
CA CYS A 325 -0.79 -3.37 -30.63
C CYS A 325 0.72 -3.45 -31.00
N GLU A 326 1.11 -2.76 -32.07
CA GLU A 326 2.50 -2.72 -32.58
C GLU A 326 3.22 -1.40 -32.28
N ALA A 327 2.50 -0.34 -31.93
CA ALA A 327 3.11 0.94 -31.56
C ALA A 327 3.85 0.85 -30.21
N GLU A 328 4.51 1.95 -29.87
CA GLU A 328 5.11 2.12 -28.55
C GLU A 328 4.03 1.96 -27.46
N PRO A 329 4.28 1.14 -26.42
CA PRO A 329 3.31 0.93 -25.36
C PRO A 329 3.06 2.21 -24.57
N LEU A 330 1.86 2.32 -24.02
CA LEU A 330 1.46 3.41 -23.15
C LEU A 330 1.77 3.04 -21.70
N ALA A 331 2.38 3.98 -20.97
CA ALA A 331 2.47 3.87 -19.51
C ALA A 331 1.10 4.10 -18.88
N TYR A 332 0.85 3.54 -17.70
CA TYR A 332 -0.42 3.71 -17.00
C TYR A 332 -0.22 4.19 -15.56
N ALA A 333 -1.14 5.01 -15.05
CA ALA A 333 -1.17 5.44 -13.65
C ALA A 333 -2.61 5.47 -13.12
N SER A 334 -2.77 5.48 -11.79
CA SER A 334 -4.09 5.64 -11.18
C SER A 334 -4.70 7.01 -11.52
N ARG A 335 -5.98 7.04 -11.88
CA ARG A 335 -6.75 8.31 -12.07
C ARG A 335 -7.05 9.04 -10.77
N CYS A 336 -6.83 8.35 -9.65
CA CYS A 336 -7.15 8.83 -8.31
C CYS A 336 -6.02 9.62 -7.68
N ALA A 337 -4.90 9.73 -8.39
CA ALA A 337 -3.78 10.58 -8.05
C ALA A 337 -3.74 11.77 -9.03
N PRO A 338 -2.95 12.82 -8.73
CA PRO A 338 -2.61 13.83 -9.72
C PRO A 338 -2.07 13.20 -11.02
N PRO A 339 -2.02 13.91 -12.15
CA PRO A 339 -1.39 13.37 -13.35
C PRO A 339 0.08 13.03 -13.12
N ALA A 340 0.49 11.81 -13.48
CA ALA A 340 1.88 11.39 -13.40
C ALA A 340 2.72 12.16 -14.44
N LYS A 341 3.98 12.44 -14.10
CA LYS A 341 4.96 13.09 -14.99
C LYS A 341 6.07 12.14 -15.46
N PHE A 342 6.19 11.01 -14.77
CA PHE A 342 7.21 9.99 -15.01
C PHE A 342 6.55 8.61 -14.98
N ALA A 343 7.21 7.64 -15.58
CA ALA A 343 6.88 6.22 -15.42
C ALA A 343 8.11 5.39 -15.06
N LEU A 344 7.91 4.31 -14.31
CA LEU A 344 8.92 3.27 -14.09
C LEU A 344 8.80 2.22 -15.18
N ASP A 345 9.91 1.97 -15.87
CA ASP A 345 10.03 0.80 -16.73
C ASP A 345 10.48 -0.40 -15.90
N LEU A 346 9.55 -1.33 -15.71
CA LEU A 346 9.72 -2.60 -14.99
C LEU A 346 9.83 -3.79 -15.97
N THR A 347 10.00 -3.52 -17.27
CA THR A 347 10.17 -4.54 -18.31
C THR A 347 11.48 -5.35 -18.28
N PRO A 348 12.62 -4.89 -17.71
CA PRO A 348 13.83 -5.71 -17.76
C PRO A 348 13.69 -6.96 -16.85
N PRO A 349 14.49 -8.03 -17.06
CA PRO A 349 14.42 -9.25 -16.24
C PRO A 349 14.53 -8.91 -14.75
N ILE A 350 13.96 -9.76 -13.89
CA ILE A 350 13.77 -9.61 -12.44
C ILE A 350 15.02 -9.12 -11.67
N ASP A 351 16.22 -9.24 -12.26
CA ASP A 351 17.50 -8.83 -11.67
C ASP A 351 17.96 -7.39 -12.01
N ASP A 352 17.27 -6.69 -12.92
CA ASP A 352 17.63 -5.32 -13.31
C ASP A 352 16.75 -4.30 -12.56
N LEU A 353 17.40 -3.31 -11.94
CA LEU A 353 16.72 -2.17 -11.32
C LEU A 353 16.00 -1.33 -12.39
N PRO A 354 14.84 -0.73 -12.07
CA PRO A 354 14.01 -0.03 -13.05
C PRO A 354 14.72 1.18 -13.66
N SER A 355 14.36 1.50 -14.91
CA SER A 355 14.69 2.79 -15.53
C SER A 355 13.52 3.78 -15.40
N VAL A 356 13.79 5.08 -15.59
CA VAL A 356 12.77 6.12 -15.48
C VAL A 356 12.49 6.70 -16.86
N LEU A 357 11.21 6.78 -17.21
CA LEU A 357 10.72 7.35 -18.46
C LEU A 357 10.05 8.69 -18.20
N ARG A 358 10.24 9.64 -19.12
CA ARG A 358 9.41 10.82 -19.23
C ARG A 358 8.12 10.46 -19.96
N ILE A 359 6.99 10.92 -19.45
CA ILE A 359 5.69 10.70 -20.08
C ILE A 359 4.98 12.03 -20.37
N GLY A 360 4.20 12.04 -21.45
CA GLY A 360 3.50 13.23 -21.93
C GLY A 360 2.13 13.42 -21.28
N GLU A 361 1.21 14.06 -22.01
CA GLU A 361 -0.18 14.21 -21.58
C GLU A 361 -0.94 12.87 -21.59
N ALA A 362 -2.00 12.79 -20.78
CA ALA A 362 -2.88 11.63 -20.76
C ALA A 362 -3.59 11.46 -22.11
N VAL A 363 -3.57 10.24 -22.63
CA VAL A 363 -4.28 9.83 -23.84
C VAL A 363 -5.78 9.74 -23.55
N THR A 364 -6.58 10.30 -24.45
CA THR A 364 -8.05 10.24 -24.40
C THR A 364 -8.61 9.59 -25.67
N GLY A 365 -9.73 8.89 -25.55
CA GLY A 365 -10.43 8.24 -26.66
C GLY A 365 -10.21 6.73 -26.69
N THR A 366 -10.13 6.15 -27.89
CA THR A 366 -9.89 4.72 -28.06
C THR A 366 -8.42 4.38 -27.88
N VAL A 367 -8.16 3.40 -27.04
CA VAL A 367 -6.87 2.72 -26.86
C VAL A 367 -7.09 1.23 -27.05
N TYR A 368 -6.01 0.45 -27.07
CA TYR A 368 -6.10 -0.98 -27.28
C TYR A 368 -5.36 -1.75 -26.19
N GLU A 369 -6.04 -2.74 -25.63
CA GLU A 369 -5.54 -3.65 -24.61
C GLU A 369 -5.10 -4.95 -25.28
N ARG A 370 -3.83 -5.34 -25.13
CA ARG A 370 -3.35 -6.65 -25.60
C ARG A 370 -3.66 -7.73 -24.56
N SER A 371 -4.54 -8.65 -24.91
CA SER A 371 -4.93 -9.77 -24.05
C SER A 371 -3.74 -10.68 -23.72
N PHE A 372 -3.63 -11.06 -22.44
CA PHE A 372 -2.63 -12.01 -21.97
C PHE A 372 -2.80 -13.42 -22.54
N VAL A 373 -4.04 -13.80 -22.83
CA VAL A 373 -4.40 -15.20 -23.10
C VAL A 373 -4.09 -15.57 -24.55
N ASP A 374 -4.49 -14.71 -25.47
CA ASP A 374 -4.44 -14.95 -26.92
C ASP A 374 -3.61 -13.89 -27.67
N GLY A 375 -3.17 -12.82 -26.99
CA GLY A 375 -2.45 -11.71 -27.61
C GLY A 375 -3.33 -10.80 -28.46
N GLU A 376 -4.66 -10.99 -28.45
CA GLU A 376 -5.57 -10.15 -29.24
C GLU A 376 -5.57 -8.70 -28.74
N CYS A 377 -5.65 -7.76 -29.68
CA CYS A 377 -5.66 -6.33 -29.41
C CYS A 377 -7.11 -5.82 -29.35
N VAL A 378 -7.61 -5.55 -28.15
CA VAL A 378 -9.02 -5.22 -27.89
C VAL A 378 -9.19 -3.72 -27.66
N ALA A 379 -10.04 -3.08 -28.47
CA ALA A 379 -10.36 -1.67 -28.28
C ALA A 379 -11.04 -1.41 -26.94
N ARG A 380 -10.58 -0.37 -26.22
CA ARG A 380 -11.16 0.15 -24.98
C ARG A 380 -11.35 1.65 -25.10
N ASP A 381 -12.43 2.18 -24.54
CA ASP A 381 -12.52 3.62 -24.31
C ASP A 381 -11.76 3.95 -23.03
N THR A 382 -10.84 4.91 -23.10
CA THR A 382 -10.19 5.46 -21.92
C THR A 382 -11.21 5.84 -20.84
N ALA A 383 -12.40 6.36 -21.14
CA ALA A 383 -13.39 6.70 -20.11
C ALA A 383 -13.85 5.50 -19.26
N GLU A 384 -13.73 4.27 -19.75
CA GLU A 384 -14.22 3.04 -19.11
C GLU A 384 -13.18 2.31 -18.26
N ILE A 385 -11.90 2.65 -18.41
CA ILE A 385 -10.80 2.01 -17.66
C ILE A 385 -10.43 2.81 -16.40
N PRO A 386 -9.99 2.16 -15.31
CA PRO A 386 -9.64 2.83 -14.06
C PRO A 386 -8.30 3.60 -14.12
N TRP A 387 -7.56 3.49 -15.22
CA TRP A 387 -6.19 3.99 -15.37
C TRP A 387 -6.11 5.19 -16.32
N ALA A 388 -5.29 6.19 -15.99
CA ALA A 388 -4.85 7.19 -16.96
C ALA A 388 -3.70 6.57 -17.78
N LEU A 389 -3.74 6.73 -19.10
CA LEU A 389 -2.72 6.21 -20.01
C LEU A 389 -1.91 7.35 -20.58
N TYR A 390 -0.60 7.17 -20.72
CA TYR A 390 0.33 8.21 -21.11
C TYR A 390 1.26 7.73 -22.21
N ARG A 391 1.58 8.61 -23.16
CA ARG A 391 2.62 8.35 -24.15
C ARG A 391 3.99 8.49 -23.50
N ILE A 392 4.91 7.61 -23.87
CA ILE A 392 6.31 7.71 -23.49
C ILE A 392 6.95 8.78 -24.40
N GLU A 393 7.66 9.73 -23.80
CA GLU A 393 8.41 10.78 -24.53
C GLU A 393 9.89 10.43 -24.68
N GLY A 394 10.37 9.46 -23.90
CA GLY A 394 11.73 8.94 -23.91
C GLY A 394 12.27 8.72 -22.50
N ASP A 395 13.54 8.29 -22.43
CA ASP A 395 14.24 8.08 -21.18
C ASP A 395 14.41 9.38 -20.39
N TYR A 396 14.40 9.28 -19.06
CA TYR A 396 14.71 10.37 -18.14
C TYR A 396 15.98 10.05 -17.35
N ASP A 397 16.88 11.02 -17.27
CA ASP A 397 18.11 10.90 -16.48
C ASP A 397 17.78 10.84 -14.99
N ALA A 398 17.80 9.64 -14.43
CA ALA A 398 17.51 9.39 -13.02
C ALA A 398 18.46 10.11 -12.05
N THR A 399 19.62 10.59 -12.51
CA THR A 399 20.54 11.37 -11.67
C THR A 399 20.03 12.77 -11.35
N GLN A 400 18.97 13.23 -12.03
CA GLN A 400 18.28 14.49 -11.73
C GLN A 400 17.39 14.41 -10.47
N PHE A 401 17.05 13.20 -9.98
CA PHE A 401 16.36 13.06 -8.71
C PHE A 401 17.33 13.21 -7.52
N LEU A 402 16.80 13.67 -6.38
CA LEU A 402 17.58 13.82 -5.16
C LEU A 402 18.26 12.49 -4.76
N PRO A 403 19.60 12.47 -4.55
CA PRO A 403 20.29 11.31 -4.03
C PRO A 403 19.88 11.06 -2.58
N LEU A 404 19.61 9.80 -2.26
CA LEU A 404 19.28 9.38 -0.92
C LEU A 404 20.41 8.55 -0.32
N THR A 405 20.52 8.64 0.99
CA THR A 405 21.35 7.77 1.82
C THR A 405 20.49 7.13 2.89
N THR A 406 21.01 6.10 3.55
CA THR A 406 20.41 5.53 4.75
C THR A 406 21.27 5.89 5.95
N VAL A 407 20.68 6.48 6.98
CA VAL A 407 21.38 6.89 8.20
C VAL A 407 20.68 6.36 9.45
N PRO A 408 21.44 5.94 10.49
CA PRO A 408 20.85 5.67 11.79
C PRO A 408 20.49 6.99 12.49
N GLY A 409 19.28 7.06 13.03
CA GLY A 409 18.74 8.20 13.78
C GLY A 409 18.37 7.83 15.22
N GLY A 410 18.62 8.76 16.13
CA GLY A 410 18.42 8.61 17.57
C GLY A 410 19.69 8.21 18.34
N GLU A 411 19.53 8.07 19.66
CA GLU A 411 20.57 7.66 20.61
C GLU A 411 20.34 6.23 21.13
N GLY A 412 21.34 5.66 21.81
CA GLY A 412 21.26 4.33 22.42
C GLY A 412 21.82 3.19 21.55
N PRO A 413 21.74 1.94 22.06
CA PRO A 413 22.28 0.75 21.40
C PRO A 413 21.49 0.38 20.15
N LEU A 414 20.17 0.62 20.14
CA LEU A 414 19.35 0.47 18.94
C LEU A 414 18.89 1.83 18.43
N ARG A 415 19.13 2.07 17.14
CA ARG A 415 18.76 3.29 16.43
C ARG A 415 17.78 2.98 15.32
N THR A 416 16.95 3.95 14.96
CA THR A 416 16.01 3.80 13.84
C THR A 416 16.74 4.09 12.53
N LEU A 417 16.47 3.36 11.45
CA LEU A 417 17.04 3.66 10.14
C LEU A 417 16.13 4.61 9.36
N HIS A 418 16.73 5.63 8.75
CA HIS A 418 16.03 6.66 7.98
C HIS A 418 16.63 6.83 6.59
N HIS A 419 15.77 7.17 5.62
CA HIS A 419 16.23 7.79 4.39
C HIS A 419 16.60 9.24 4.68
N ALA A 420 17.71 9.69 4.09
CA ALA A 420 18.27 10.99 4.34
C ALA A 420 18.83 11.63 3.07
N VAL A 421 18.72 12.96 3.00
CA VAL A 421 19.43 13.81 2.04
C VAL A 421 20.48 14.59 2.80
N ASP A 422 21.73 14.56 2.34
CA ASP A 422 22.88 15.19 3.02
C ASP A 422 23.03 14.79 4.51
N GLY A 423 22.61 13.57 4.85
CA GLY A 423 22.64 13.05 6.22
C GLY A 423 21.50 13.52 7.13
N GLU A 424 20.61 14.42 6.68
CA GLU A 424 19.42 14.82 7.44
C GLU A 424 18.33 13.74 7.30
N PRO A 425 17.88 13.11 8.39
CA PRO A 425 16.85 12.08 8.35
C PRO A 425 15.48 12.69 7.99
N LEU A 426 14.80 12.09 7.00
CA LEU A 426 13.52 12.56 6.48
C LEU A 426 12.37 11.61 6.79
N THR A 427 12.57 10.30 6.59
CA THR A 427 11.52 9.28 6.77
C THR A 427 12.14 7.99 7.28
N PRO A 428 11.44 7.21 8.14
CA PRO A 428 11.94 5.89 8.51
C PRO A 428 11.96 4.97 7.26
N LEU A 429 12.88 4.02 7.23
CA LEU A 429 12.90 2.97 6.19
C LEU A 429 11.62 2.15 6.31
N LEU A 430 10.70 2.27 5.34
CA LEU A 430 9.49 1.46 5.26
C LEU A 430 9.88 0.04 4.83
N ASP A 431 10.11 -0.83 5.81
CA ASP A 431 10.52 -2.21 5.61
C ASP A 431 9.70 -3.14 6.51
N TRP A 432 9.57 -4.40 6.11
CA TRP A 432 8.86 -5.43 6.87
C TRP A 432 9.70 -6.70 7.02
N PRO A 433 10.21 -6.96 8.24
CA PRO A 433 9.92 -6.27 9.51
C PRO A 433 10.56 -4.88 9.65
N PRO A 434 10.12 -4.05 10.62
CA PRO A 434 10.77 -2.78 10.94
C PRO A 434 12.28 -2.95 11.19
N LEU A 435 13.11 -2.26 10.42
CA LEU A 435 14.56 -2.28 10.60
C LEU A 435 15.05 -1.24 11.62
N PHE A 436 16.06 -1.65 12.39
CA PHE A 436 16.86 -0.86 13.31
C PHE A 436 18.34 -1.06 12.98
N TYR A 437 19.18 -0.20 13.55
CA TYR A 437 20.63 -0.32 13.55
C TYR A 437 21.11 -0.57 14.97
N ASP A 438 21.75 -1.71 15.18
CA ASP A 438 22.45 -2.06 16.41
C ASP A 438 23.86 -1.44 16.37
N ALA A 439 24.07 -0.44 17.22
CA ALA A 439 25.32 0.30 17.29
C ALA A 439 26.46 -0.51 17.94
N ASP A 440 26.14 -1.50 18.77
CA ASP A 440 27.15 -2.36 19.42
C ASP A 440 27.62 -3.45 18.45
N ALA A 441 26.71 -3.98 17.64
CA ALA A 441 27.03 -4.96 16.58
C ALA A 441 27.49 -4.32 15.25
N GLU A 442 27.37 -3.00 15.12
CA GLU A 442 27.56 -2.24 13.88
C GLU A 442 26.76 -2.79 12.68
N ALA A 443 25.58 -3.35 12.95
CA ALA A 443 24.77 -4.10 11.97
C ALA A 443 23.30 -3.67 11.99
N THR A 444 22.58 -3.94 10.90
CA THR A 444 21.13 -3.77 10.89
C THR A 444 20.45 -4.97 11.56
N CYS A 445 19.27 -4.77 12.14
CA CYS A 445 18.45 -5.84 12.69
C CYS A 445 16.96 -5.60 12.40
N GLY A 446 16.19 -6.66 12.23
CA GLY A 446 14.75 -6.62 12.00
C GLY A 446 13.99 -6.94 13.28
N ALA A 447 12.97 -6.15 13.59
CA ALA A 447 12.11 -6.38 14.74
C ALA A 447 11.11 -7.52 14.48
N LEU A 448 11.24 -8.61 15.21
CA LEU A 448 10.34 -9.77 15.14
C LEU A 448 9.80 -10.09 16.54
N GLN A 449 8.66 -10.76 16.60
CA GLN A 449 8.05 -11.12 17.88
C GLN A 449 8.64 -12.44 18.41
N LEU A 450 9.08 -12.49 19.66
CA LEU A 450 9.54 -13.70 20.35
C LEU A 450 8.73 -13.85 21.65
N GLY A 451 7.77 -14.78 21.67
CA GLY A 451 6.80 -14.84 22.75
C GLY A 451 5.88 -13.62 22.73
N ASP A 452 5.79 -12.89 23.85
CA ASP A 452 5.02 -11.64 23.97
C ASP A 452 5.88 -10.38 23.76
N GLU A 453 7.19 -10.55 23.54
CA GLU A 453 8.15 -9.47 23.37
C GLU A 453 8.53 -9.28 21.91
N HIS A 454 8.99 -8.08 21.55
CA HIS A 454 9.69 -7.87 20.28
C HIS A 454 11.20 -7.97 20.52
N VAL A 455 11.93 -8.49 19.56
CA VAL A 455 13.40 -8.59 19.60
C VAL A 455 14.02 -8.13 18.29
N CYS A 456 15.23 -7.57 18.35
CA CYS A 456 15.96 -7.14 17.16
C CYS A 456 16.87 -8.26 16.64
N VAL A 457 16.43 -8.97 15.60
CA VAL A 457 17.19 -10.07 14.99
C VAL A 457 18.22 -9.53 13.99
N PRO A 458 19.53 -9.82 14.13
CA PRO A 458 20.56 -9.32 13.22
C PRO A 458 20.30 -9.70 11.76
N ALA A 459 20.39 -8.72 10.87
CA ALA A 459 20.25 -8.87 9.42
C ALA A 459 21.64 -8.99 8.72
N PRO A 460 21.75 -9.71 7.59
CA PRO A 460 20.69 -10.47 6.96
C PRO A 460 20.36 -11.74 7.77
N PHE A 461 19.07 -12.02 7.92
CA PHE A 461 18.55 -13.29 8.41
C PHE A 461 17.55 -13.83 7.39
N MET A 462 17.38 -15.15 7.37
CA MET A 462 16.33 -15.76 6.55
C MET A 462 15.12 -16.13 7.40
N ARG A 463 13.94 -15.75 6.93
CA ARG A 463 12.65 -16.22 7.48
C ARG A 463 12.26 -17.52 6.79
N ARG A 464 11.86 -18.51 7.58
CA ARG A 464 11.29 -19.77 7.09
C ARG A 464 10.01 -20.07 7.85
N GLU A 465 8.97 -20.47 7.13
CA GLU A 465 7.74 -21.02 7.71
C GLU A 465 7.82 -22.56 7.80
N VAL A 466 8.62 -23.17 6.93
CA VAL A 466 8.84 -24.61 6.84
C VAL A 466 10.33 -24.89 6.76
N LEU A 467 10.76 -25.95 7.43
CA LEU A 467 12.12 -26.47 7.36
C LEU A 467 12.13 -27.78 6.57
N ASN A 468 13.28 -28.04 5.95
CA ASN A 468 13.62 -29.37 5.49
C ASN A 468 14.46 -30.08 6.55
N TYR A 469 14.68 -31.38 6.40
CA TYR A 469 15.47 -32.17 7.35
C TYR A 469 16.50 -33.05 6.64
N ALA A 470 17.59 -33.37 7.34
CA ALA A 470 18.67 -34.22 6.82
C ALA A 470 18.48 -35.72 7.13
N ASP A 471 17.47 -36.07 7.91
CA ASP A 471 17.22 -37.43 8.40
C ASP A 471 15.74 -37.85 8.31
N GLU A 472 15.51 -39.16 8.28
CA GLU A 472 14.19 -39.79 8.15
C GLU A 472 13.28 -39.61 9.37
N ASP A 473 13.79 -39.11 10.49
CA ASP A 473 13.03 -38.79 11.70
C ASP A 473 12.67 -37.30 11.79
N CYS A 474 13.05 -36.48 10.80
CA CYS A 474 12.84 -35.03 10.74
C CYS A 474 13.36 -34.32 12.00
N SER A 475 14.57 -34.68 12.44
CA SER A 475 15.17 -34.19 13.69
C SER A 475 16.35 -33.23 13.49
N GLU A 476 16.99 -33.27 12.32
CA GLU A 476 18.15 -32.45 11.94
C GLU A 476 17.74 -31.40 10.89
N PRO A 477 17.33 -30.19 11.31
CA PRO A 477 16.84 -29.18 10.38
C PRO A 477 17.93 -28.71 9.43
N ILE A 478 17.53 -28.54 8.17
CA ILE A 478 18.32 -27.96 7.10
C ILE A 478 17.50 -26.91 6.36
N THR A 479 18.17 -26.02 5.63
CA THR A 479 17.51 -25.12 4.70
C THR A 479 18.38 -24.89 3.48
N TYR A 480 17.77 -24.67 2.33
CA TYR A 480 18.47 -24.23 1.14
C TYR A 480 18.57 -22.71 1.12
N LEU A 481 19.70 -22.16 0.66
CA LEU A 481 19.94 -20.71 0.62
C LEU A 481 20.44 -20.34 -0.77
N ALA A 482 19.92 -19.25 -1.33
CA ALA A 482 20.48 -18.65 -2.54
C ALA A 482 21.60 -17.67 -2.16
N GLY A 483 22.69 -17.65 -2.93
CA GLY A 483 23.84 -16.76 -2.71
C GLY A 483 25.10 -17.49 -2.24
N ASP A 484 26.25 -16.81 -2.39
CA ASP A 484 27.57 -17.34 -2.04
C ASP A 484 27.87 -17.24 -0.53
N GLU A 485 27.18 -16.36 0.19
CA GLU A 485 27.34 -16.13 1.63
C GLU A 485 25.99 -16.33 2.34
N PRO A 486 25.77 -17.46 3.03
CA PRO A 486 24.53 -17.69 3.74
C PRO A 486 24.38 -16.72 4.93
N PRO A 487 23.16 -16.26 5.26
CA PRO A 487 22.93 -15.49 6.47
C PRO A 487 23.40 -16.25 7.71
N ALA A 488 23.87 -15.51 8.73
CA ALA A 488 24.31 -16.11 9.99
C ALA A 488 23.16 -16.79 10.75
N HIS A 489 21.93 -16.27 10.56
CA HIS A 489 20.74 -16.70 11.27
C HIS A 489 19.61 -17.11 10.32
N VAL A 490 18.96 -18.21 10.67
CA VAL A 490 17.67 -18.63 10.09
C VAL A 490 16.65 -18.62 11.21
N VAL A 491 15.57 -17.90 10.99
CA VAL A 491 14.48 -17.76 11.96
C VAL A 491 13.30 -18.58 11.44
N LEU A 492 12.93 -19.62 12.19
CA LEU A 492 11.66 -20.30 11.97
C LEU A 492 10.56 -19.43 12.57
N ILE A 493 9.67 -18.96 11.70
CA ILE A 493 8.55 -18.12 12.07
C ILE A 493 7.24 -18.90 11.92
N GLU A 494 6.30 -18.59 12.80
CA GLU A 494 4.90 -18.90 12.64
C GLU A 494 4.21 -17.60 12.23
N ARG A 495 3.59 -17.59 11.05
CA ARG A 495 2.78 -16.45 10.64
C ARG A 495 1.45 -16.52 11.38
N THR A 496 1.28 -15.62 12.33
CA THR A 496 0.00 -15.44 13.03
C THR A 496 -0.76 -14.34 12.32
N PHE A 497 -1.99 -14.59 11.89
CA PHE A 497 -2.75 -13.57 11.18
C PHE A 497 -3.53 -12.62 12.14
N CYS A 498 -3.38 -12.80 13.44
CA CYS A 498 -4.07 -12.02 14.49
C CYS A 498 -3.45 -10.64 14.76
N SER A 499 -2.64 -10.09 13.84
CA SER A 499 -1.94 -8.86 14.12
C SER A 499 -2.54 -7.61 13.50
N ARG A 500 -2.06 -6.48 14.02
CA ARG A 500 -2.24 -5.12 13.50
C ARG A 500 -2.12 -5.01 11.97
N ARG A 501 -1.25 -5.80 11.34
CA ARG A 501 -0.92 -5.68 9.90
C ARG A 501 -1.49 -6.80 9.05
N GLY A 502 -2.51 -7.49 9.56
CA GLY A 502 -3.07 -8.69 8.94
C GLY A 502 -2.26 -9.96 9.23
N PHE A 503 -0.96 -9.83 9.49
CA PHE A 503 -0.11 -10.92 9.99
C PHE A 503 1.12 -10.42 10.76
N ASP A 504 1.49 -11.13 11.82
CA ASP A 504 2.76 -11.02 12.53
C ASP A 504 3.55 -12.30 12.40
N ASP A 505 4.84 -12.14 12.14
CA ASP A 505 5.79 -13.24 12.14
C ASP A 505 6.28 -13.43 13.59
N ARG A 506 5.84 -14.50 14.24
CA ARG A 506 6.31 -14.89 15.57
C ARG A 506 7.43 -15.91 15.45
N ILE A 507 8.55 -15.64 16.09
CA ILE A 507 9.68 -16.55 16.18
C ILE A 507 9.27 -17.79 16.98
N VAL A 508 9.33 -18.95 16.32
CA VAL A 508 9.21 -20.26 16.97
C VAL A 508 10.56 -20.67 17.52
N THR A 509 11.61 -20.54 16.71
CA THR A 509 12.98 -20.87 17.08
C THR A 509 13.96 -20.18 16.15
N THR A 510 15.19 -19.99 16.62
CA THR A 510 16.29 -19.40 15.86
C THR A 510 17.38 -20.42 15.68
N TYR A 511 17.97 -20.44 14.49
CA TYR A 511 19.06 -21.33 14.14
C TYR A 511 20.30 -20.53 13.72
N ALA A 512 21.48 -21.03 14.08
CA ALA A 512 22.73 -20.66 13.46
C ALA A 512 22.97 -21.53 12.22
N VAL A 513 23.40 -20.90 11.11
CA VAL A 513 23.82 -21.65 9.91
C VAL A 513 25.23 -22.21 10.12
N ARG A 514 25.42 -23.50 9.86
CA ARG A 514 26.68 -24.20 10.12
C ARG A 514 27.44 -24.54 8.84
N GLU A 515 27.25 -25.74 8.31
CA GLU A 515 27.98 -26.27 7.16
C GLU A 515 27.04 -26.64 6.03
N THR A 516 27.58 -26.64 4.80
CA THR A 516 26.85 -27.10 3.62
C THR A 516 26.48 -28.57 3.77
N TYR A 517 25.24 -28.90 3.42
CA TYR A 517 24.69 -30.24 3.43
C TYR A 517 24.52 -30.76 2.00
N SER A 518 24.97 -31.99 1.78
CA SER A 518 24.78 -32.73 0.54
C SER A 518 24.32 -34.15 0.87
N GLY A 519 23.02 -34.36 0.91
CA GLY A 519 22.40 -35.66 1.22
C GLY A 519 20.90 -35.66 0.91
N PRO A 520 20.18 -36.73 1.28
CA PRO A 520 18.72 -36.79 1.15
C PRO A 520 18.05 -35.65 1.91
N VAL A 521 16.94 -35.14 1.38
CA VAL A 521 16.18 -34.04 1.97
C VAL A 521 14.82 -34.58 2.36
N TYR A 522 14.35 -34.26 3.56
CA TYR A 522 13.06 -34.69 4.06
C TYR A 522 12.15 -33.49 4.41
N GLU A 523 10.84 -33.70 4.34
CA GLU A 523 9.80 -32.74 4.77
C GLU A 523 8.83 -33.41 5.75
N ASP A 524 8.36 -32.65 6.75
CA ASP A 524 7.30 -33.11 7.65
C ASP A 524 5.93 -32.74 7.09
N LEU A 525 5.25 -33.72 6.50
CA LEU A 525 3.90 -33.58 5.94
C LEU A 525 2.88 -34.37 6.76
N GLY A 526 3.03 -34.37 8.10
CA GLY A 526 2.34 -35.28 9.01
C GLY A 526 3.05 -36.63 9.15
N GLY A 527 4.37 -36.62 8.88
CA GLY A 527 5.24 -37.75 8.69
C GLY A 527 6.45 -37.33 7.87
N CYS A 528 7.62 -37.86 8.18
CA CYS A 528 8.86 -37.47 7.53
C CYS A 528 9.02 -38.19 6.18
N VAL A 529 9.01 -37.45 5.08
CA VAL A 529 9.03 -37.99 3.72
C VAL A 529 10.23 -37.43 2.95
N GLU A 530 11.00 -38.30 2.29
CA GLU A 530 12.10 -37.89 1.42
C GLU A 530 11.54 -37.16 0.18
N VAL A 531 12.07 -35.98 -0.10
CA VAL A 531 11.71 -35.13 -1.23
C VAL A 531 12.93 -34.91 -2.14
N GLU A 532 12.68 -34.57 -3.41
CA GLU A 532 13.75 -34.23 -4.34
C GLU A 532 14.39 -32.89 -3.93
N PRO A 533 15.72 -32.83 -3.71
CA PRO A 533 16.39 -31.58 -3.38
C PRO A 533 16.26 -30.56 -4.50
N VAL A 534 16.04 -29.29 -4.16
CA VAL A 534 16.12 -28.20 -5.14
C VAL A 534 17.57 -27.97 -5.58
N ASP A 535 17.78 -27.36 -6.75
CA ASP A 535 19.11 -27.01 -7.30
C ASP A 535 19.73 -25.78 -6.58
N LEU A 536 19.81 -25.84 -5.25
CA LEU A 536 20.40 -24.84 -4.38
C LEU A 536 21.19 -25.53 -3.26
N PRO A 537 22.24 -24.91 -2.72
CA PRO A 537 23.00 -25.47 -1.62
C PRO A 537 22.15 -25.51 -0.35
N TYR A 538 22.09 -26.68 0.28
CA TYR A 538 21.50 -26.86 1.61
C TYR A 538 22.53 -26.62 2.70
N TYR A 539 22.07 -26.21 3.89
CA TYR A 539 22.90 -25.96 5.05
C TYR A 539 22.28 -26.58 6.29
N ARG A 540 23.12 -27.17 7.16
CA ARG A 540 22.71 -27.64 8.47
C ARG A 540 22.43 -26.48 9.41
N LEU A 541 21.36 -26.61 10.17
CA LEU A 541 20.90 -25.63 11.15
C LEU A 541 21.09 -26.17 12.57
N GLU A 542 21.61 -25.32 13.46
CA GLU A 542 21.73 -25.62 14.89
C GLU A 542 20.87 -24.65 15.68
N ALA A 543 19.91 -25.15 16.47
CA ALA A 543 19.06 -24.30 17.29
C ALA A 543 19.89 -23.55 18.32
N ILE A 544 19.63 -22.26 18.49
CA ILE A 544 20.28 -21.40 19.46
C ILE A 544 19.24 -20.74 20.36
N GLU A 545 19.61 -20.45 21.61
CA GLU A 545 18.87 -19.54 22.47
C GLU A 545 19.31 -18.12 22.12
N PRO A 546 18.48 -17.31 21.45
CA PRO A 546 18.90 -15.98 21.04
C PRO A 546 18.97 -15.03 22.24
N ASP A 547 20.06 -14.26 22.33
CA ASP A 547 20.23 -13.13 23.25
C ASP A 547 20.12 -11.82 22.45
N PHE A 548 18.96 -11.63 21.82
CA PHE A 548 18.70 -10.48 20.96
C PHE A 548 18.22 -9.28 21.79
N PRO A 549 18.57 -8.03 21.40
CA PRO A 549 18.06 -6.84 22.06
C PRO A 549 16.53 -6.80 22.09
N ILE A 550 15.95 -6.66 23.29
CA ILE A 550 14.49 -6.58 23.48
C ILE A 550 13.99 -5.19 23.09
N LEU A 551 12.87 -5.18 22.39
CA LEU A 551 12.11 -4.02 21.96
C LEU A 551 10.78 -3.97 22.72
N ASP A 552 10.35 -2.77 23.12
CA ASP A 552 9.02 -2.52 23.66
C ASP A 552 8.15 -1.73 22.69
N GLU A 553 6.89 -2.14 22.59
CA GLU A 553 5.84 -1.36 21.95
C GLU A 553 5.11 -0.52 22.99
N VAL A 554 4.98 0.79 22.75
CA VAL A 554 4.38 1.73 23.69
C VAL A 554 3.42 2.67 22.97
N ILE A 555 2.25 2.88 23.58
CA ILE A 555 1.34 3.98 23.24
C ILE A 555 1.81 5.21 24.03
N GLU A 556 2.28 6.24 23.33
CA GLU A 556 2.88 7.44 23.95
C GLU A 556 1.92 8.42 24.63
#